data_AF-A0A9E0AA94-F1
#
_entry.id   AF-A0A9E0AA94-F1
#
_cell.length_a   1.000
_cell.length_b   1.000
_cell.length_c   1.000
_cell.angle_alpha   90.00
_cell.angle_beta   90.00
_cell.angle_gamma   90.00
#
_symmetry.space_group_name_H-M   'P 1'
#
loop_
_entity.id
_entity.type
_entity.pdbx_description
1 polymer ?
#
loop_
_entity_poly.entity_id
_entity_poly.type
_entity_poly.pdbx_seq_one_letter_code
_entity_poly.pdbx_strand_id
1 'polypeptide(L)' 'MRRNVVIIGAAGRDFHNFNTFFRDKEEYNVVAFTAAQIPDIDGRKYPAELAGKL' A
#
# COMPACT_ATOMS: atom_id res chain seq x y z
N MET A 1 -16.62 -2.95 -11.19
CA MET A 1 -15.20 -3.11 -11.61
C MET A 1 -14.34 -2.41 -10.57
N ARG A 2 -13.35 -3.09 -9.97
CA ARG A 2 -12.44 -2.46 -9.00
C ARG A 2 -11.36 -1.66 -9.73
N ARG A 3 -10.94 -0.52 -9.17
CA ARG A 3 -9.83 0.29 -9.72
C ARG A 3 -8.51 -0.23 -9.18
N ASN A 4 -7.59 -0.63 -10.05
CA ASN A 4 -6.24 -1.01 -9.63
C ASN A 4 -5.43 0.25 -9.30
N VAL A 5 -4.79 0.26 -8.14
CA VAL A 5 -4.05 1.41 -7.62
C VAL A 5 -2.63 0.99 -7.26
N VAL A 6 -1.65 1.76 -7.72
CA VAL A 6 -0.27 1.73 -7.22
C VAL A 6 -0.05 3.00 -6.40
N ILE A 7 0.41 2.85 -5.15
CA ILE A 7 0.69 3.98 -4.27
C ILE A 7 2.18 4.29 -4.36
N ILE A 8 2.51 5.51 -4.80
CA ILE A 8 3.88 5.98 -4.96
C ILE A 8 4.22 6.91 -3.81
N GLY A 9 5.29 6.60 -3.07
CA GLY A 9 5.74 7.40 -1.94
C GLY A 9 6.92 6.77 -1.20
N ALA A 10 7.39 7.47 -0.18
CA ALA A 10 8.38 7.00 0.79
C ALA A 10 8.09 7.65 2.15
N ALA A 11 8.81 7.23 3.19
CA ALA A 11 8.71 7.78 4.55
C ALA A 11 7.33 7.63 5.24
N GLY A 12 6.49 6.69 4.81
CA GLY A 12 5.31 6.24 5.55
C GLY A 12 3.98 6.93 5.23
N ARG A 13 3.98 8.01 4.41
CA ARG A 13 2.73 8.64 3.95
C ARG A 13 1.92 7.73 3.02
N ASP A 14 2.62 6.96 2.21
CA ASP A 14 2.09 5.87 1.39
C ASP A 14 1.26 4.87 2.22
N PHE A 15 1.85 4.35 3.30
CA PHE A 15 1.16 3.44 4.21
C PHE A 15 0.03 4.13 4.96
N HIS A 16 0.21 5.39 5.36
CA HIS A 16 -0.85 6.17 6.00
C HIS A 16 -2.08 6.30 5.08
N ASN A 17 -1.88 6.71 3.82
CA ASN A 17 -2.96 6.85 2.85
C ASN A 17 -3.66 5.52 2.58
N PHE A 18 -2.90 4.43 2.49
CA PHE A 18 -3.47 3.09 2.38
C PHE A 18 -4.38 2.79 3.58
N ASN A 19 -3.86 2.96 4.79
CA ASN A 19 -4.55 2.59 6.02
C ASN A 19 -5.79 3.44 6.32
N THR A 20 -5.79 4.72 5.96
CA THR A 20 -6.89 5.64 6.27
C THR A 20 -7.93 5.75 5.16
N PHE A 21 -7.56 5.51 3.91
CA PHE A 21 -8.47 5.67 2.78
C PHE A 21 -8.75 4.38 2.04
N PHE A 22 -7.73 3.58 1.70
CA PHE A 22 -7.91 2.47 0.75
C PHE A 22 -8.26 1.12 1.40
N ARG A 23 -7.76 0.84 2.61
CA ARG A 23 -7.71 -0.50 3.24
C ARG A 23 -8.99 -1.32 3.12
N ASP A 24 -10.15 -0.72 3.42
CA ASP A 24 -11.43 -1.43 3.47
C ASP A 24 -12.43 -0.94 2.40
N LYS A 25 -11.93 -0.30 1.33
CA LYS A 25 -12.76 0.21 0.23
C LYS A 25 -12.77 -0.76 -0.94
N GLU A 26 -13.88 -1.47 -1.11
CA GLU A 26 -14.06 -2.47 -2.17
C GLU A 26 -13.98 -1.90 -3.59
N GLU A 27 -14.11 -0.59 -3.76
CA GLU A 27 -13.97 0.09 -5.05
C GLU A 27 -12.53 0.08 -5.57
N TYR A 28 -11.55 -0.15 -4.68
CA TYR A 28 -10.13 -0.11 -4.98
C TYR A 28 -9.45 -1.46 -4.76
N ASN A 29 -8.44 -1.73 -5.57
CA ASN A 29 -7.55 -2.85 -5.43
C ASN A 29 -6.12 -2.31 -5.43
N VAL A 30 -5.55 -2.11 -4.24
CA VAL A 30 -4.17 -1.62 -4.10
C VAL A 30 -3.23 -2.79 -4.35
N VAL A 31 -2.51 -2.75 -5.47
CA VAL A 31 -1.71 -3.88 -5.96
C VAL A 31 -0.23 -3.76 -5.62
N ALA A 32 0.26 -2.55 -5.37
CA ALA A 32 1.66 -2.32 -5.03
C ALA A 32 1.87 -0.97 -4.33
N PHE A 33 2.96 -0.93 -3.55
CA PHE A 33 3.61 0.29 -3.10
C PHE A 33 4.96 0.39 -3.81
N THR A 34 5.36 1.58 -4.22
CA THR A 34 6.78 1.80 -4.57
C THR A 34 7.54 2.10 -3.30
N ALA A 35 8.75 1.58 -3.15
CA ALA A 35 9.66 1.98 -2.10
C ALA A 35 11.04 2.22 -2.72
N ALA A 36 11.28 3.45 -3.15
CA ALA A 36 12.61 3.89 -3.57
C ALA A 36 13.21 4.74 -2.44
N GLN A 37 14.54 4.80 -2.37
CA GLN A 37 15.28 5.76 -1.54
C GLN A 37 15.48 5.43 -0.04
N ILE A 38 15.00 4.29 0.48
CA ILE A 38 15.32 3.82 1.84
C ILE A 38 16.35 2.68 1.74
N PRO A 39 17.51 2.75 2.42
CA PRO A 39 18.46 1.63 2.46
C PRO A 39 17.78 0.33 2.92
N ASP A 40 18.11 -0.78 2.26
CA ASP A 40 17.62 -2.13 2.60
C ASP A 40 16.09 -2.32 2.57
N ILE A 41 15.35 -1.45 1.86
CA ILE A 41 13.90 -1.56 1.71
C ILE A 41 13.48 -2.52 0.59
N ASP A 42 14.41 -2.83 -0.32
CA ASP A 42 14.13 -3.70 -1.45
C ASP A 42 13.66 -5.09 -1.01
N GLY A 43 12.70 -5.64 -1.74
CA GLY A 43 12.11 -6.95 -1.43
C GLY A 43 11.21 -7.01 -0.19
N ARG A 44 11.10 -5.93 0.61
CA ARG A 44 10.18 -5.91 1.76
C ARG A 44 8.74 -5.82 1.29
N LYS A 45 7.87 -6.60 1.94
CA LYS A 45 6.42 -6.62 1.68
C LYS A 45 5.67 -5.90 2.79
N TYR A 46 4.56 -5.27 2.41
CA TYR A 46 3.61 -4.76 3.38
C TYR A 46 3.00 -5.94 4.18
N PRO A 47 2.93 -5.89 5.52
CA PRO A 47 2.44 -7.01 6.32
C PRO A 47 1.00 -7.37 5.98
N ALA A 48 0.74 -8.67 5.76
CA ALA A 48 -0.60 -9.16 5.42
C ALA A 48 -1.63 -8.87 6.53
N GLU A 49 -1.21 -8.92 7.79
CA GLU A 49 -2.05 -8.60 8.95
C GLU A 49 -2.54 -7.14 8.97
N LEU A 50 -1.86 -6.23 8.27
CA LEU A 50 -2.23 -4.82 8.16
C LEU A 50 -2.97 -4.49 6.86
N ALA A 51 -3.18 -5.48 5.98
CA ALA A 51 -3.68 -5.29 4.61
C ALA A 51 -5.21 -5.14 4.52
N GLY A 52 -5.93 -5.22 5.64
CA GLY A 52 -7.40 -5.16 5.66
C GLY A 52 -8.03 -6.55 5.50
N LYS A 53 -9.35 -6.57 5.27
CA LYS A 53 -10.11 -7.81 5.11
C LYS A 53 -9.94 -8.39 3.70
N LEU A 54 -9.83 -9.71 3.62
CA LEU A 54 -9.79 -10.47 2.35
C LEU A 54 -11.20 -10.72 1.79
#